data_AF-A0AAV7KNT3-F1
#
_entry.id   AF-A0AAV7KNT3-F1
#
_cell.length_a   1.000
_cell.length_b   1.000
_cell.length_c   1.000
_cell.angle_alpha   90.00
_cell.angle_beta   90.00
_cell.angle_gamma   90.00
#
_symmetry.space_group_name_H-M   'P 1'
#
loop_
_entity.id
_entity.type
_entity.pdbx_description
1 polymer ?
#
loop_
_entity_poly.entity_id
_entity_poly.type
_entity_poly.pdbx_seq_one_letter_code
_entity_poly.pdbx_strand_id
1 'polypeptide(L)'
;MDFYLLVSVGFHIYSFYDIYLLSQDHVIEHDRGVDSEEGPLFWGLKKDTLDFEWRFWTGWARVPLLGLLIGHTVVSLASRYFLRALHPWCLMVYGMFACWFLLGIHGFGLLLLHIAVSYTVAQLRIPVLSWGCSLFLLATLQVEAVEEEIRAWYRTENEYYLLQFTLAVRCLFYTSFSLEYCWQQENHESRFLEEYVEVQDMFQGQEPYDKGILWVGR
;
A
#
# COMPACT_ATOMS: atom_id res chain seq x y z
N MET A 1 2.24 -29.47 34.36
CA MET A 1 2.14 -28.42 33.32
C MET A 1 1.16 -28.82 32.22
N ASP A 2 0.78 -30.10 32.16
CA ASP A 2 0.02 -30.72 31.06
C ASP A 2 -1.48 -30.42 31.11
N PHE A 3 -2.05 -30.18 32.28
CA PHE A 3 -3.47 -29.85 32.42
C PHE A 3 -3.83 -28.49 31.79
N TYR A 4 -2.99 -27.47 31.97
CA TYR A 4 -3.21 -26.15 31.35
C TYR A 4 -3.07 -26.21 29.83
N LEU A 5 -2.11 -27.01 29.31
CA LEU A 5 -1.97 -27.23 27.88
C LEU A 5 -3.19 -27.96 27.30
N LEU A 6 -3.69 -29.00 27.98
CA LEU A 6 -4.84 -29.75 27.53
C LEU A 6 -6.12 -28.91 27.53
N VAL A 7 -6.34 -28.10 28.57
CA VAL A 7 -7.48 -27.16 28.66
C VAL A 7 -7.37 -26.06 27.60
N SER A 8 -6.17 -25.51 27.39
CA SER A 8 -5.94 -24.49 26.36
C SER A 8 -6.19 -25.05 24.96
N VAL A 9 -5.61 -26.21 24.62
CA VAL A 9 -5.81 -26.86 23.33
C VAL A 9 -7.30 -27.22 23.12
N GLY A 10 -7.97 -27.72 24.16
CA GLY A 10 -9.41 -27.98 24.13
C GLY A 10 -10.24 -26.73 23.81
N PHE A 11 -9.93 -25.58 24.43
CA PHE A 11 -10.59 -24.31 24.14
C PHE A 11 -10.34 -23.82 22.71
N HIS A 12 -9.13 -23.98 22.18
CA HIS A 12 -8.81 -23.59 20.81
C HIS A 12 -9.56 -24.47 19.80
N ILE A 13 -9.57 -25.79 20.00
CA ILE A 13 -10.32 -26.72 19.15
C ILE A 13 -11.82 -26.41 19.20
N TYR A 14 -12.36 -26.13 20.39
CA TYR A 14 -13.77 -25.75 20.55
C TYR A 14 -14.08 -24.44 19.83
N SER A 15 -13.25 -23.41 19.97
CA SER A 15 -13.44 -22.14 19.28
C SER A 15 -13.38 -22.29 17.76
N PHE A 16 -12.46 -23.11 17.24
CA PHE A 16 -12.40 -23.39 15.81
C PHE A 16 -13.61 -24.19 15.32
N TYR A 17 -14.09 -25.14 16.12
CA TYR A 17 -15.29 -25.92 15.80
C TYR A 17 -16.56 -25.05 15.80
N ASP A 18 -16.70 -24.15 16.78
CA ASP A 18 -17.82 -23.21 16.88
C ASP A 18 -17.85 -22.24 15.70
N ILE A 19 -16.69 -21.68 15.33
CA ILE A 19 -16.55 -20.85 14.12
C ILE A 19 -16.89 -21.65 12.85
N TYR A 20 -16.44 -22.92 12.77
CA TYR A 20 -16.76 -23.78 11.64
C TYR A 20 -18.27 -24.04 11.54
N LEU A 21 -18.93 -24.38 12.64
CA LEU A 21 -20.37 -24.63 12.67
C LEU A 21 -21.15 -23.37 12.29
N LEU A 22 -20.78 -22.21 12.87
CA LEU A 22 -21.40 -20.92 12.55
C LEU A 22 -21.19 -20.53 11.09
N SER A 23 -20.01 -20.81 10.53
CA SER A 23 -19.72 -20.59 9.11
C SER A 23 -20.58 -21.48 8.21
N GLN A 24 -20.83 -22.72 8.62
CA GLN A 24 -21.65 -23.67 7.85
C GLN A 24 -23.12 -23.25 7.83
N ASP A 25 -23.66 -22.79 8.96
CA ASP A 25 -25.03 -22.27 9.03
C ASP A 25 -25.20 -21.03 8.14
N HIS A 26 -24.22 -20.12 8.13
CA HIS A 26 -24.23 -18.97 7.23
C HIS A 26 -24.09 -19.37 5.75
N VAL A 27 -23.32 -20.41 5.43
CA VAL A 27 -23.20 -20.94 4.06
C VAL A 27 -24.53 -21.53 3.59
N ILE A 28 -25.26 -22.26 4.45
CA ILE A 28 -26.55 -22.88 4.11
C ILE A 28 -27.64 -21.80 3.91
N GLU A 29 -27.61 -20.73 4.70
CA GLU A 29 -28.55 -19.62 4.57
C GLU A 29 -28.26 -18.76 3.33
N HIS A 30 -26.98 -18.62 2.96
CA HIS A 30 -26.53 -17.97 1.72
C HIS A 30 -26.88 -18.77 0.46
N ASP A 31 -26.73 -20.11 0.46
CA ASP A 31 -27.07 -20.98 -0.69
C ASP A 31 -28.60 -21.07 -0.94
N ARG A 32 -29.46 -20.73 0.04
CA ARG A 32 -30.92 -20.65 -0.17
C ARG A 32 -31.38 -19.37 -0.89
N GLY A 33 -30.52 -18.35 -1.00
CA GLY A 33 -30.84 -17.06 -1.62
C GLY A 33 -30.10 -16.75 -2.93
N VAL A 34 -29.04 -17.50 -3.25
CA VAL A 34 -28.15 -17.23 -4.37
C VAL A 34 -28.26 -18.34 -5.41
N ASP A 35 -28.91 -18.03 -6.54
CA ASP A 35 -28.96 -18.90 -7.72
C ASP A 35 -27.55 -18.95 -8.34
N SER A 36 -26.76 -19.89 -7.85
CA SER A 36 -25.32 -20.00 -8.04
C SER A 36 -25.03 -20.65 -9.41
N GLU A 37 -25.01 -19.85 -10.48
CA GLU A 37 -24.67 -20.35 -11.82
C GLU A 37 -23.22 -20.89 -11.86
N GLU A 38 -23.10 -22.13 -12.33
CA GLU A 38 -21.85 -22.90 -12.42
C GLU A 38 -20.87 -22.29 -13.44
N GLY A 39 -20.08 -21.31 -12.99
CA GLY A 39 -18.98 -20.74 -13.76
C GLY A 39 -17.71 -21.62 -13.71
N PRO A 40 -16.85 -21.59 -14.75
CA PRO A 40 -15.71 -22.49 -14.88
C PRO A 40 -14.72 -22.31 -13.72
N LEU A 41 -14.33 -23.45 -13.13
CA LEU A 41 -13.36 -23.60 -12.05
C LEU A 41 -12.03 -22.88 -12.37
N PHE A 42 -11.75 -21.78 -11.68
CA PHE A 42 -10.35 -21.40 -11.45
C PHE A 42 -9.98 -22.00 -10.09
N TRP A 43 -9.22 -23.10 -10.10
CA TRP A 43 -8.60 -23.66 -8.90
C TRP A 43 -9.56 -24.19 -7.81
N GLY A 44 -10.70 -24.77 -8.17
CA GLY A 44 -11.55 -25.50 -7.21
C GLY A 44 -12.32 -24.65 -6.19
N LEU A 45 -12.18 -23.31 -6.23
CA LEU A 45 -13.11 -22.41 -5.54
C LEU A 45 -14.34 -22.16 -6.43
N LYS A 46 -15.53 -22.34 -5.85
CA LYS A 46 -16.81 -21.94 -6.47
C LYS A 46 -16.71 -20.42 -6.72
N LYS A 47 -16.70 -20.02 -7.99
CA LYS A 47 -16.65 -18.61 -8.37
C LYS A 47 -17.98 -17.97 -7.99
N ASP A 48 -17.98 -17.11 -6.98
CA ASP A 48 -19.13 -16.27 -6.71
C ASP A 48 -19.31 -15.31 -7.90
N THR A 49 -20.41 -15.50 -8.64
CA THR A 49 -20.75 -14.68 -9.81
C THR A 49 -21.37 -13.35 -9.40
N LEU A 50 -21.81 -13.20 -8.14
CA LEU A 50 -22.33 -11.97 -7.57
C LEU A 50 -21.23 -11.09 -6.95
N ASP A 51 -20.01 -11.62 -6.79
CA ASP A 51 -18.90 -10.84 -6.27
C ASP A 51 -18.49 -9.73 -7.26
N PHE A 52 -18.83 -8.50 -6.87
CA PHE A 52 -18.52 -7.29 -7.61
C PHE A 52 -17.03 -7.16 -7.88
N GLU A 53 -16.18 -7.46 -6.88
CA GLU A 53 -14.72 -7.29 -6.99
C GLU A 53 -14.16 -8.16 -8.11
N TRP A 54 -14.59 -9.42 -8.16
CA TRP A 54 -14.14 -10.35 -9.17
C TRP A 54 -14.58 -9.95 -10.58
N ARG A 55 -15.83 -9.48 -10.74
CA ARG A 55 -16.33 -8.97 -12.03
C ARG A 55 -15.63 -7.69 -12.46
N PHE A 56 -15.35 -6.82 -11.50
CA PHE A 56 -14.60 -5.58 -11.70
C PHE A 56 -13.20 -5.87 -12.23
N TRP A 57 -12.42 -6.71 -11.54
CA TRP A 57 -11.04 -7.01 -11.89
C TRP A 57 -10.89 -7.86 -13.14
N THR A 58 -11.70 -8.91 -13.30
CA THR A 58 -11.55 -9.85 -14.43
C THR A 58 -12.22 -9.38 -15.72
N GLY A 59 -13.23 -8.52 -15.60
CA GLY A 59 -14.00 -7.99 -16.71
C GLY A 59 -13.60 -6.57 -17.08
N TRP A 60 -14.09 -5.59 -16.31
CA TRP A 60 -14.02 -4.18 -16.68
C TRP A 60 -12.60 -3.59 -16.60
N ALA A 61 -11.90 -3.79 -15.48
CA ALA A 61 -10.59 -3.17 -15.24
C ALA A 61 -9.46 -3.83 -16.05
N ARG A 62 -9.61 -5.12 -16.39
CA ARG A 62 -8.59 -5.93 -17.05
C ARG A 62 -8.09 -5.33 -18.36
N VAL A 63 -9.01 -5.00 -19.28
CA VAL A 63 -8.66 -4.53 -20.62
C VAL A 63 -7.91 -3.19 -20.59
N PRO A 64 -8.43 -2.12 -19.95
CA PRO A 64 -7.72 -0.85 -19.89
C PRO A 64 -6.39 -0.94 -19.12
N LEU A 65 -6.32 -1.67 -18.01
CA LEU A 65 -5.09 -1.82 -17.22
C LEU A 65 -4.01 -2.59 -17.99
N LEU A 66 -4.35 -3.71 -18.63
CA LEU A 66 -3.39 -4.45 -19.46
C LEU A 66 -2.96 -3.64 -20.68
N GLY A 67 -3.88 -2.92 -21.32
CA GLY A 67 -3.56 -2.02 -22.43
C GLY A 67 -2.55 -0.95 -22.03
N LEU A 68 -2.73 -0.32 -20.87
CA LEU A 68 -1.77 0.63 -20.33
C LEU A 68 -0.46 -0.01 -19.89
N LEU A 69 -0.47 -1.22 -19.35
CA LEU A 69 0.76 -1.90 -18.96
C LEU A 69 1.61 -2.23 -20.21
N ILE A 70 0.97 -2.72 -21.27
CA ILE A 70 1.63 -2.95 -22.55
C ILE A 70 2.12 -1.63 -23.14
N GLY A 71 1.28 -0.58 -23.14
CA GLY A 71 1.70 0.75 -23.57
C GLY A 71 2.91 1.27 -22.80
N HIS A 72 2.95 1.09 -21.48
CA HIS A 72 4.07 1.44 -20.63
C HIS A 72 5.35 0.72 -21.03
N THR A 73 5.29 -0.60 -21.30
CA THR A 73 6.47 -1.36 -21.73
C THR A 73 6.97 -0.93 -23.11
N VAL A 74 6.06 -0.69 -24.06
CA VAL A 74 6.39 -0.17 -25.40
C VAL A 74 7.02 1.21 -25.33
N VAL A 75 6.39 2.15 -24.60
CA VAL A 75 6.93 3.51 -24.42
C VAL A 75 8.26 3.47 -23.68
N SER A 76 8.40 2.60 -22.68
CA SER A 76 9.67 2.40 -21.96
C SER A 76 10.78 1.92 -22.88
N LEU A 77 10.49 0.94 -23.75
CA LEU A 77 11.49 0.40 -24.67
C LEU A 77 11.86 1.42 -25.76
N ALA A 78 10.85 2.06 -26.35
CA ALA A 78 11.03 3.08 -27.37
C ALA A 78 11.85 4.27 -26.84
N SER A 79 11.48 4.80 -25.67
CA SER A 79 12.19 5.95 -25.09
C SER A 79 13.63 5.62 -24.68
N ARG A 80 13.92 4.39 -24.22
CA ARG A 80 15.30 3.94 -23.96
C ARG A 80 16.14 3.90 -25.23
N TYR A 81 15.54 3.48 -26.34
CA TYR A 81 16.23 3.30 -27.62
C TYR A 81 16.44 4.64 -28.35
N PHE A 82 15.40 5.49 -28.40
CA PHE A 82 15.45 6.73 -29.18
C PHE A 82 16.03 7.91 -28.41
N LEU A 83 15.71 8.08 -27.12
CA LEU A 83 15.95 9.33 -26.39
C LEU A 83 16.33 9.08 -24.93
N ARG A 84 17.52 8.49 -24.71
CA ARG A 84 18.01 8.12 -23.37
C ARG A 84 17.97 9.26 -22.34
N ALA A 85 18.16 10.51 -22.78
CA ALA A 85 18.10 11.69 -21.91
C ALA A 85 16.67 12.13 -21.55
N LEU A 86 15.69 11.93 -22.45
CA LEU A 86 14.27 12.26 -22.22
C LEU A 86 13.47 11.07 -21.68
N HIS A 87 14.09 9.90 -21.52
CA HIS A 87 13.49 8.68 -20.99
C HIS A 87 12.60 8.90 -19.76
N PRO A 88 13.06 9.54 -18.66
CA PRO A 88 12.21 9.75 -17.48
C PRO A 88 11.03 10.70 -17.75
N TRP A 89 11.22 11.70 -18.61
CA TRP A 89 10.16 12.64 -18.99
C TRP A 89 9.09 11.98 -19.84
N CYS A 90 9.47 11.13 -20.80
CA CYS A 90 8.52 10.35 -21.59
C CYS A 90 7.67 9.44 -20.71
N LEU A 91 8.29 8.78 -19.72
CA LEU A 91 7.57 7.92 -18.78
C LEU A 91 6.65 8.72 -17.86
N MET A 92 7.09 9.89 -17.39
CA MET A 92 6.26 10.77 -16.57
C MET A 92 5.02 11.24 -17.34
N VAL A 93 5.20 11.75 -18.57
CA VAL A 93 4.09 12.20 -19.42
C VAL A 93 3.12 11.05 -19.70
N TYR A 94 3.65 9.87 -20.03
CA TYR A 94 2.83 8.68 -20.22
C TYR A 94 2.04 8.32 -18.95
N GLY A 95 2.69 8.34 -17.79
CA GLY A 95 2.06 8.05 -16.51
C GLY A 95 0.96 9.05 -16.16
N MET A 96 1.19 10.34 -16.37
CA MET A 96 0.18 11.39 -16.16
C MET A 96 -1.00 11.21 -17.10
N PHE A 97 -0.74 10.93 -18.38
CA PHE A 97 -1.80 10.67 -19.36
C PHE A 97 -2.60 9.41 -19.02
N ALA A 98 -1.93 8.33 -18.62
CA ALA A 98 -2.57 7.08 -18.20
C ALA A 98 -3.47 7.29 -16.97
N CYS A 99 -3.01 8.05 -15.97
CA CYS A 99 -3.80 8.37 -14.78
C CYS A 99 -5.01 9.25 -15.14
N TRP A 100 -4.82 10.26 -15.99
CA TRP A 100 -5.94 11.08 -16.44
C TRP A 100 -6.97 10.26 -17.23
N PHE A 101 -6.52 9.38 -18.13
CA PHE A 101 -7.40 8.52 -18.91
C PHE A 101 -8.21 7.54 -18.04
N LEU A 102 -7.60 6.96 -16.99
CA LEU A 102 -8.28 6.00 -16.11
C LEU A 102 -9.18 6.64 -15.06
N LEU A 103 -8.71 7.71 -14.42
CA LEU A 103 -9.38 8.30 -13.27
C LEU A 103 -10.27 9.51 -13.64
N GLY A 104 -10.17 10.00 -14.88
CA GLY A 104 -10.81 11.24 -15.28
C GLY A 104 -10.16 12.48 -14.66
N ILE A 105 -10.70 13.66 -15.00
CA ILE A 105 -10.10 14.94 -14.58
C ILE A 105 -10.23 15.19 -13.07
N HIS A 106 -11.37 14.86 -12.46
CA HIS A 106 -11.62 15.05 -11.03
C HIS A 106 -10.76 14.12 -10.18
N GLY A 107 -10.73 12.82 -10.51
CA GLY A 107 -9.88 11.85 -9.82
C GLY A 107 -8.39 12.12 -9.98
N PHE A 108 -7.97 12.55 -11.17
CA PHE A 108 -6.58 12.97 -11.38
C PHE A 108 -6.22 14.21 -10.53
N GLY A 109 -7.12 15.19 -10.43
CA GLY A 109 -6.94 16.35 -9.56
C GLY A 109 -6.82 15.97 -8.09
N LEU A 110 -7.68 15.05 -7.61
CA LEU A 110 -7.62 14.53 -6.24
C LEU A 110 -6.32 13.76 -5.98
N LEU A 111 -5.84 12.97 -6.94
CA LEU A 111 -4.56 12.29 -6.86
C LEU A 111 -3.39 13.29 -6.73
N LEU A 112 -3.37 14.35 -7.55
CA LEU A 112 -2.37 15.40 -7.46
C LEU A 112 -2.42 16.14 -6.11
N LEU A 113 -3.62 16.37 -5.59
CA LEU A 113 -3.81 16.95 -4.25
C LEU A 113 -3.21 16.05 -3.16
N HIS A 114 -3.49 14.75 -3.18
CA HIS A 114 -2.90 13.79 -2.24
C HIS A 114 -1.38 13.77 -2.32
N ILE A 115 -0.83 13.81 -3.54
CA ILE A 115 0.62 13.90 -3.77
C ILE A 115 1.18 15.19 -3.17
N ALA A 116 0.56 16.34 -3.44
CA ALA A 116 1.01 17.63 -2.94
C ALA A 116 1.00 17.68 -1.41
N VAL A 117 -0.10 17.25 -0.78
CA VAL A 117 -0.23 17.20 0.68
C VAL A 117 0.82 16.25 1.28
N SER A 118 0.93 15.02 0.76
CA SER A 118 1.91 14.05 1.24
C SER A 118 3.34 14.55 1.08
N TYR A 119 3.65 15.22 -0.04
CA TYR A 119 4.96 15.82 -0.29
C TYR A 119 5.27 16.95 0.69
N THR A 120 4.31 17.85 0.95
CA THR A 120 4.52 18.93 1.95
C THR A 120 4.79 18.38 3.34
N VAL A 121 4.10 17.29 3.73
CA VAL A 121 4.33 16.63 5.02
C VAL A 121 5.69 15.91 5.04
N ALA A 122 6.11 15.30 3.93
CA ALA A 122 7.42 14.69 3.82
C ALA A 122 8.57 15.72 3.98
N GLN A 123 8.38 16.96 3.53
CA GLN A 123 9.36 18.04 3.73
C GLN A 123 9.53 18.43 5.20
N LEU A 124 8.53 18.21 6.05
CA LEU A 124 8.61 18.48 7.48
C LEU A 124 9.45 17.43 8.23
N ARG A 125 9.76 16.28 7.59
CA ARG A 125 10.66 15.23 8.11
C ARG A 125 10.29 14.66 9.48
N ILE A 126 9.00 14.69 9.83
CA ILE A 126 8.50 14.11 11.09
C ILE A 126 7.77 12.80 10.75
N PRO A 127 8.27 11.63 11.16
CA PRO A 127 7.70 10.33 10.77
C PRO A 127 6.27 10.15 11.31
N VAL A 128 5.99 10.62 12.53
CA VAL A 128 4.65 10.57 13.14
C VAL A 128 3.65 11.41 12.35
N LEU A 129 4.08 12.57 11.83
CA LEU A 129 3.24 13.44 11.03
C LEU A 129 2.95 12.82 9.66
N SER A 130 3.93 12.14 9.07
CA SER A 130 3.74 11.38 7.83
C SER A 130 2.69 10.27 8.02
N TRP A 131 2.81 9.47 9.08
CA TRP A 131 1.80 8.47 9.45
C TRP A 131 0.42 9.08 9.66
N GLY A 132 0.34 10.15 10.45
CA GLY A 132 -0.92 10.85 10.74
C GLY A 132 -1.58 11.41 9.49
N CYS A 133 -0.79 12.02 8.59
CA CYS A 133 -1.28 12.55 7.31
C CYS A 133 -1.84 11.45 6.42
N SER A 134 -1.15 10.32 6.30
CA SER A 134 -1.63 9.19 5.49
C SER A 134 -2.91 8.58 6.05
N LEU A 135 -2.99 8.41 7.37
CA LEU A 135 -4.21 7.92 8.02
C LEU A 135 -5.36 8.92 7.84
N PHE A 136 -5.08 10.22 7.95
CA PHE A 136 -6.06 11.26 7.69
C PHE A 136 -6.57 11.19 6.25
N LEU A 137 -5.68 11.16 5.25
CA LEU A 137 -6.05 11.07 3.83
C LEU A 137 -6.86 9.80 3.52
N LEU A 138 -6.56 8.68 4.17
CA LEU A 138 -7.33 7.44 4.02
C LEU A 138 -8.69 7.54 4.72
N ALA A 139 -8.75 8.14 5.90
CA ALA A 139 -9.99 8.37 6.63
C ALA A 139 -10.94 9.28 5.84
N THR A 140 -10.44 10.33 5.18
CA THR A 140 -11.27 11.22 4.35
C THR A 140 -12.01 10.47 3.24
N LEU A 141 -11.45 9.37 2.74
CA LEU A 141 -12.08 8.54 1.70
C LEU A 141 -13.17 7.62 2.23
N GLN A 142 -13.21 7.39 3.55
CA GLN A 142 -14.23 6.55 4.20
C GLN A 142 -15.33 7.37 4.90
N VAL A 143 -15.20 8.70 4.93
CA VAL A 143 -16.27 9.56 5.45
C VAL A 143 -17.40 9.57 4.43
N GLU A 144 -18.58 9.08 4.83
CA GLU A 144 -19.77 8.95 3.97
C GLU A 144 -20.08 10.24 3.20
N ALA A 145 -20.00 11.41 3.86
CA ALA A 145 -20.26 12.70 3.22
C ALA A 145 -19.27 13.04 2.09
N VAL A 146 -18.00 12.62 2.20
CA VAL A 146 -16.99 12.85 1.16
C VAL A 146 -17.10 11.77 0.08
N GLU A 147 -17.40 10.55 0.48
CA GLU A 147 -17.65 9.43 -0.44
C GLU A 147 -18.81 9.73 -1.39
N GLU A 148 -19.93 10.26 -0.91
CA GLU A 148 -21.09 10.60 -1.74
C GLU A 148 -20.76 11.67 -2.78
N GLU A 149 -20.03 12.71 -2.39
CA GLU A 149 -19.57 13.77 -3.30
C GLU A 149 -18.60 13.24 -4.35
N ILE A 150 -17.64 12.40 -3.97
CA ILE A 150 -16.71 11.77 -4.91
C ILE A 150 -17.47 10.83 -5.85
N ARG A 151 -18.45 10.06 -5.34
CA ARG A 151 -19.29 9.17 -6.14
C ARG A 151 -20.11 9.96 -7.15
N ALA A 152 -20.61 11.14 -6.79
CA ALA A 152 -21.37 12.01 -7.69
C ALA A 152 -20.56 12.51 -8.90
N TRP A 153 -19.22 12.52 -8.84
CA TRP A 153 -18.36 12.86 -9.98
C TRP A 153 -18.31 11.80 -11.08
N TYR A 154 -18.68 10.56 -10.74
CA TYR A 154 -18.56 9.41 -11.64
C TYR A 154 -19.92 8.91 -12.10
N ARG A 155 -19.99 8.52 -13.38
CA ARG A 155 -21.22 7.99 -13.96
C ARG A 155 -21.38 6.50 -13.67
N THR A 156 -20.27 5.80 -13.44
CA THR A 156 -20.25 4.36 -13.16
C THR A 156 -19.56 4.08 -11.84
N GLU A 157 -20.08 3.11 -11.09
CA GLU A 157 -19.50 2.68 -9.82
C GLU A 157 -18.06 2.15 -10.00
N ASN A 158 -17.78 1.50 -11.14
CA ASN A 158 -16.46 0.98 -11.47
C ASN A 158 -15.36 2.07 -11.48
N GLU A 159 -15.63 3.24 -12.06
CA GLU A 159 -14.67 4.35 -12.09
C GLU A 159 -14.39 4.89 -10.68
N TYR A 160 -15.44 4.98 -9.86
CA TYR A 160 -15.34 5.37 -8.45
C TYR A 160 -14.47 4.37 -7.66
N TYR A 161 -14.73 3.07 -7.76
CA TYR A 161 -13.95 2.05 -7.06
C TYR A 161 -12.50 1.97 -7.56
N LEU A 162 -12.27 2.20 -8.86
CA LEU A 162 -10.91 2.30 -9.41
C LEU A 162 -10.14 3.49 -8.81
N LEU A 163 -10.80 4.65 -8.64
CA LEU A 163 -10.23 5.81 -7.96
C LEU A 163 -9.90 5.49 -6.51
N GLN A 164 -10.87 4.95 -5.76
CA GLN A 164 -10.70 4.63 -4.33
C GLN A 164 -9.54 3.66 -4.12
N PHE A 165 -9.49 2.58 -4.91
CA PHE A 165 -8.38 1.62 -4.88
C PHE A 165 -7.04 2.28 -5.22
N THR A 166 -7.00 3.09 -6.27
CA THR A 166 -5.78 3.79 -6.69
C THR A 166 -5.28 4.72 -5.60
N LEU A 167 -6.15 5.51 -4.98
CA LEU A 167 -5.78 6.41 -3.89
C LEU A 167 -5.28 5.66 -2.65
N ALA A 168 -5.93 4.55 -2.29
CA ALA A 168 -5.51 3.73 -1.16
C ALA A 168 -4.10 3.13 -1.37
N VAL A 169 -3.87 2.52 -2.54
CA VAL A 169 -2.56 1.97 -2.90
C VAL A 169 -1.50 3.07 -2.96
N ARG A 170 -1.82 4.21 -3.56
CA ARG A 170 -0.90 5.36 -3.64
C ARG A 170 -0.58 5.94 -2.28
N CYS A 171 -1.54 6.01 -1.37
CA CYS A 171 -1.34 6.43 0.01
C CYS A 171 -0.30 5.55 0.73
N LEU A 172 -0.36 4.22 0.52
CA LEU A 172 0.66 3.30 1.05
C LEU A 172 2.06 3.63 0.50
N PHE A 173 2.16 3.87 -0.82
CA PHE A 173 3.44 4.24 -1.45
C PHE A 173 3.98 5.58 -0.94
N TYR A 174 3.15 6.60 -0.78
CA TYR A 174 3.58 7.91 -0.25
C TYR A 174 4.06 7.80 1.20
N THR A 175 3.39 6.99 2.01
CA THR A 175 3.78 6.73 3.40
C THR A 175 5.13 6.04 3.44
N SER A 176 5.29 4.95 2.67
CA SER A 176 6.55 4.22 2.59
C SER A 176 7.70 5.12 2.14
N PHE A 177 7.49 5.93 1.09
CA PHE A 177 8.50 6.87 0.61
C PHE A 177 8.86 7.93 1.66
N SER A 178 7.87 8.50 2.34
CA SER A 178 8.09 9.53 3.35
C SER A 178 8.86 9.00 4.56
N LEU A 179 8.59 7.77 4.99
CA LEU A 179 9.31 7.11 6.07
C LEU A 179 10.75 6.79 5.70
N GLU A 180 10.96 6.23 4.50
CA GLU A 180 12.30 5.97 3.97
C GLU A 180 13.11 7.27 3.88
N TYR A 181 12.48 8.36 3.43
CA TYR A 181 13.11 9.68 3.37
C TYR A 181 13.50 10.22 4.75
N CYS A 182 12.66 10.04 5.77
CA CYS A 182 12.99 10.41 7.15
C CYS A 182 14.14 9.56 7.70
N TRP A 183 14.12 8.25 7.45
CA TRP A 183 15.10 7.29 7.95
C TRP A 183 16.50 7.52 7.35
N GLN A 184 16.60 7.83 6.05
CA GLN A 184 17.89 8.10 5.40
C GLN A 184 18.59 9.32 5.98
N GLN A 185 17.84 10.37 6.36
CA GLN A 185 18.41 11.56 6.99
C GLN A 185 18.91 11.26 8.41
N GLU A 186 18.13 10.55 9.22
CA GLU A 186 18.53 10.19 10.59
C GLU A 186 19.85 9.40 10.59
N ASN A 187 20.00 8.45 9.67
CA ASN A 187 21.24 7.70 9.50
C ASN A 187 22.42 8.54 8.99
N HIS A 188 22.15 9.57 8.18
CA HIS A 188 23.20 10.47 7.72
C HIS A 188 23.64 11.39 8.87
N GLU A 189 22.70 11.96 9.63
CA GLU A 189 23.04 12.80 10.79
C GLU A 189 23.78 12.02 11.88
N SER A 190 23.35 10.80 12.20
CA SER A 190 24.03 9.95 13.19
C SER A 190 25.46 9.59 12.75
N ARG A 191 25.65 9.19 11.49
CA ARG A 191 26.98 8.86 10.95
C ARG A 191 27.91 10.06 10.92
N PHE A 192 27.41 11.24 10.56
CA PHE A 192 28.21 12.47 10.60
C PHE A 192 28.62 12.79 12.04
N LEU A 193 27.71 12.68 13.00
CA LEU A 193 28.04 12.93 14.41
C LEU A 193 29.06 11.93 14.95
N GLU A 194 28.97 10.64 14.59
CA GLU A 194 29.98 9.63 14.92
C GLU A 194 31.36 9.99 14.33
N GLU A 195 31.43 10.37 13.06
CA GLU A 195 32.67 10.77 12.39
C GLU A 195 33.27 12.05 13.02
N TYR A 196 32.44 13.05 13.35
CA TYR A 196 32.89 14.25 14.04
C TYR A 196 33.43 13.94 15.45
N VAL A 197 32.79 13.04 16.19
CA VAL A 197 33.26 12.61 17.52
C VAL A 197 34.58 11.86 17.42
N GLU A 198 34.72 10.91 16.48
CA GLU A 198 35.98 10.18 16.26
C GLU A 198 37.14 11.11 15.88
N VAL A 199 36.89 12.06 14.98
CA VAL A 199 37.89 13.05 14.57
C VAL A 199 38.28 13.95 15.74
N GLN A 200 37.32 14.38 16.55
CA GLN A 200 37.60 15.22 17.72
C GLN A 200 38.41 14.46 18.79
N ASP A 201 38.09 13.21 19.06
CA ASP A 201 38.85 12.34 19.98
C ASP A 201 40.30 12.13 19.49
N MET A 202 40.49 11.98 18.18
CA MET A 202 41.82 11.88 17.56
C MET A 202 42.67 13.16 17.78
N PHE A 203 42.06 14.34 17.68
CA PHE A 203 42.75 15.61 17.86
C PHE A 203 42.95 16.01 19.32
N GLN A 204 42.10 15.56 20.25
CA GLN A 204 42.25 15.86 21.68
C GLN A 204 43.27 14.97 22.40
N GLY A 205 43.85 13.96 21.75
CA GLY A 205 44.89 13.12 22.36
C GLY A 205 44.42 12.42 23.64
N GLN A 206 43.11 12.22 23.80
CA GLN A 206 42.58 11.36 24.84
C GLN A 206 42.85 9.93 24.40
N GLU A 207 43.76 9.25 25.10
CA GLU A 207 43.88 7.79 25.00
C GLU A 207 42.48 7.17 25.12
N PRO A 208 42.19 6.12 24.34
CA PRO A 208 40.90 5.46 24.38
C PRO A 208 40.68 5.00 25.83
N TYR A 209 39.65 5.54 26.48
CA TYR A 209 39.19 5.05 27.77
C TYR A 209 39.02 3.54 27.65
N ASP A 210 39.84 2.83 28.43
CA ASP A 210 39.85 1.40 28.64
C ASP A 210 38.40 0.93 28.84
N LYS A 211 37.78 0.48 27.73
CA LYS A 211 36.58 -0.34 27.77
C LYS A 211 37.04 -1.65 28.38
N GLY A 212 37.04 -1.67 29.71
CA GLY A 212 37.47 -2.77 30.54
C GLY A 212 37.03 -4.08 29.93
N ILE A 213 38.00 -4.75 29.34
CA ILE A 213 37.85 -6.09 28.84
C ILE A 213 37.68 -6.97 30.08
N LEU A 214 36.43 -7.20 30.48
CA LEU A 214 36.08 -8.28 31.39
C LEU A 214 36.18 -9.60 30.62
N TRP A 215 37.43 -10.04 30.38
CA TRP A 215 37.74 -11.47 30.29
C TRP A 215 37.55 -12.05 31.69
N VAL A 216 36.33 -12.51 32.01
CA VAL A 216 36.16 -13.52 33.06
C VAL A 216 36.32 -14.87 32.40
N GLY A 217 37.51 -15.44 32.53
CA GLY A 217 37.74 -16.84 32.19
C GLY A 217 37.02 -17.75 33.19
N ARG A 218 36.15 -18.61 32.68
CA ARG A 218 36.30 -20.07 32.74
C ARG A 218 35.30 -20.77 31.83
#